data_AF-E2S4J4-F1
#
_entry.id   AF-E2S4J4-F1
#
_cell.length_a   1.000
_cell.length_b   1.000
_cell.length_c   1.000
_cell.angle_alpha   90.00
_cell.angle_beta   90.00
_cell.angle_gamma   90.00
#
_symmetry.space_group_name_H-M   'P 1'
#
loop_
_entity.id
_entity.type
_entity.pdbx_description
1 polymer ?
#
loop_
_entity_poly.entity_id
_entity_poly.type
_entity_poly.pdbx_seq_one_letter_code
_entity_poly.pdbx_strand_id
1 'polypeptide(L)'
;MVTPHENNRDSEGFPLEESSAAARLKAEQAHERARRAHEEAQNALADELTVRTTSGWVRGVIEEDLRTDRPISAGPVLTWRGIPFGDTTAGDNRFRAPQPAPAWEGVRDCSQFGPPAPQPTYSWTDRIIGSEDCLHLDIVRPRTEEKLPVVVYLHGGSFIMGSSHMLMLRGFELATRMDVVYVSINFRLNSLGYLDLRSLGGDCSANPAVADQILALQWVRDNIAAFGGDPDSVTLMGESAGGAAVLTLMTSPAAEGLFHRAIAQSPPIAMIHSRAQSTLWARELVHRMALPRRTSVEDLRQENFADLVRSGQSMMWRAGELIHLNSCYAPTVDDELIPEHPIAAFENGHQHQIPLLIGTNSDEASFGKFLFQRQSSRERAALRLLASFDPQHAPEVVAAYDGAVAREDFAHLLADALFWAPSTRIATAHAKVAPTWMYRFDFASAVLKWLGLGAMHSMELGNVFGDPYSSRASFLTNWGSRAEMEELTATMQQHWSAFIHGGRPEMSWPRYGSTQRATMIFDAEAYIEHAPHELKRQAWEGYHMLEWGSGRPELVRSLGFQPSGWE
;
A
#
# COMPACT_ATOMS: atom_id res chain seq x y z
N MET A 1 92.15 -61.95 -6.08
CA MET A 1 90.87 -62.62 -5.82
C MET A 1 89.82 -61.55 -5.61
N VAL A 2 88.79 -61.58 -6.47
CA VAL A 2 87.36 -61.28 -6.22
C VAL A 2 86.98 -59.91 -5.62
N THR A 3 86.19 -59.17 -6.42
CA THR A 3 85.42 -57.93 -6.16
C THR A 3 84.26 -58.14 -5.15
N PRO A 4 83.59 -57.09 -4.61
CA PRO A 4 82.48 -56.40 -5.33
C PRO A 4 82.42 -54.87 -5.10
N HIS A 5 82.23 -54.06 -6.14
CA HIS A 5 80.95 -53.44 -6.55
C HIS A 5 80.27 -52.55 -5.50
N GLU A 6 80.55 -51.24 -5.55
CA GLU A 6 79.66 -50.19 -5.03
C GLU A 6 78.69 -49.75 -6.13
N ASN A 7 77.40 -49.99 -5.87
CA ASN A 7 76.30 -49.62 -6.75
C ASN A 7 75.69 -48.33 -6.19
N ASN A 8 75.86 -47.24 -6.95
CA ASN A 8 75.20 -45.96 -6.72
C ASN A 8 73.70 -46.13 -7.04
N ARG A 9 72.83 -46.09 -6.03
CA ARG A 9 71.37 -45.97 -6.22
C ARG A 9 70.92 -44.65 -5.63
N ASP A 10 70.66 -43.71 -6.53
CA ASP A 10 69.83 -42.54 -6.29
C ASP A 10 68.51 -42.98 -5.64
N SER A 11 68.30 -42.55 -4.40
CA SER A 11 66.99 -42.60 -3.77
C SER A 11 66.16 -41.45 -4.32
N GLU A 12 65.41 -41.71 -5.39
CA GLU A 12 64.26 -40.88 -5.75
C GLU A 12 63.31 -40.84 -4.56
N GLY A 13 63.15 -39.65 -3.98
CA GLY A 13 62.17 -39.41 -2.93
C GLY A 13 60.78 -39.57 -3.49
N PHE A 14 60.07 -40.62 -3.06
CA PHE A 14 58.63 -40.73 -3.26
C PHE A 14 57.92 -39.54 -2.59
N PRO A 15 56.97 -38.87 -3.26
CA PRO A 15 56.19 -37.81 -2.62
C PRO A 15 55.38 -38.44 -1.49
N LEU A 16 55.53 -37.90 -0.28
CA LEU A 16 54.69 -38.24 0.87
C LEU A 16 53.22 -38.05 0.48
N GLU A 17 52.44 -39.14 0.45
CA GLU A 17 50.99 -39.06 0.32
C GLU A 17 50.43 -38.20 1.45
N GLU A 18 49.83 -37.08 1.08
CA GLU A 18 49.21 -36.16 2.02
C GLU A 18 48.06 -36.89 2.72
N SER A 19 48.14 -37.06 4.04
CA SER A 19 47.09 -37.74 4.81
C SER A 19 45.75 -37.03 4.59
N SER A 20 44.66 -37.81 4.46
CA SER A 20 43.30 -37.30 4.26
C SER A 20 42.90 -36.20 5.27
N ALA A 21 43.46 -36.24 6.49
CA ALA A 21 43.23 -35.21 7.51
C ALA A 21 43.94 -33.88 7.19
N ALA A 22 45.16 -33.93 6.64
CA ALA A 22 45.91 -32.73 6.25
C ALA A 22 45.26 -32.03 5.04
N ALA A 23 44.73 -32.81 4.08
CA ALA A 23 43.98 -32.27 2.94
C ALA A 23 42.67 -31.58 3.38
N ARG A 24 41.92 -32.18 4.33
CA ARG A 24 40.71 -31.57 4.90
C ARG A 24 41.00 -30.26 5.62
N LEU A 25 42.05 -30.23 6.46
CA LEU A 25 42.46 -29.02 7.18
C LEU A 25 42.89 -27.90 6.21
N LYS A 26 43.61 -28.23 5.13
CA LYS A 26 43.97 -27.26 4.08
C LYS A 26 42.74 -26.70 3.36
N ALA A 27 41.75 -27.55 3.07
CA ALA A 27 40.51 -27.13 2.43
C ALA A 27 39.70 -26.20 3.35
N GLU A 28 39.59 -26.51 4.64
CA GLU A 28 38.94 -25.65 5.65
C GLU A 28 39.65 -24.31 5.77
N GLN A 29 40.98 -24.30 5.87
CA GLN A 29 41.76 -23.06 5.93
C GLN A 29 41.68 -22.24 4.64
N ALA A 30 41.63 -22.89 3.47
CA ALA A 30 41.42 -22.22 2.19
C ALA A 30 40.02 -21.60 2.11
N HIS A 31 39.00 -22.31 2.61
CA HIS A 31 37.63 -21.80 2.70
C HIS A 31 37.53 -20.60 3.64
N GLU A 32 38.15 -20.65 4.82
CA GLU A 32 38.18 -19.52 5.75
C GLU A 32 38.93 -18.31 5.16
N ARG A 33 40.07 -18.54 4.48
CA ARG A 33 40.80 -17.46 3.79
C ARG A 33 39.97 -16.84 2.67
N ALA A 34 39.28 -17.66 1.88
CA ALA A 34 38.39 -17.17 0.83
C ALA A 34 37.22 -16.36 1.43
N ARG A 35 36.64 -16.82 2.55
CA ARG A 35 35.57 -16.10 3.26
C ARG A 35 36.05 -14.76 3.78
N ARG A 36 37.22 -14.70 4.44
CA ARG A 36 37.81 -13.45 4.93
C ARG A 36 38.15 -12.49 3.79
N ALA A 37 38.78 -12.98 2.72
CA ALA A 37 39.09 -12.15 1.55
C ALA A 37 37.82 -11.60 0.88
N HIS A 38 36.74 -12.39 0.86
CA HIS A 38 35.44 -11.95 0.39
C HIS A 38 34.82 -10.89 1.30
N GLU A 39 34.87 -11.08 2.62
CA GLU A 39 34.44 -10.09 3.63
C GLU A 39 35.26 -8.79 3.53
N GLU A 40 36.58 -8.86 3.33
CA GLU A 40 37.47 -7.70 3.16
C GLU A 40 37.16 -6.93 1.87
N ALA A 41 36.99 -7.62 0.74
CA ALA A 41 36.59 -7.01 -0.53
C ALA A 41 35.21 -6.35 -0.44
N GLN A 42 34.32 -6.93 0.37
CA GLN A 42 33.00 -6.41 0.66
C GLN A 42 33.05 -5.14 1.51
N ASN A 43 33.83 -5.15 2.58
CA ASN A 43 34.04 -3.96 3.41
C ASN A 43 34.70 -2.81 2.64
N ALA A 44 35.53 -3.12 1.63
CA ALA A 44 36.15 -2.12 0.77
C ALA A 44 35.14 -1.38 -0.14
N LEU A 45 33.96 -1.97 -0.40
CA LEU A 45 32.88 -1.31 -1.15
C LEU A 45 31.98 -0.47 -0.25
N ALA A 46 31.98 -0.70 1.07
CA ALA A 46 31.09 -0.03 2.00
C ALA A 46 31.50 1.44 2.19
N ASP A 47 30.56 2.33 1.95
CA ASP A 47 30.62 3.75 2.29
C ASP A 47 29.20 4.20 2.70
N GLU A 48 29.02 5.48 3.07
CA GLU A 48 27.72 5.99 3.53
C GLU A 48 26.58 5.83 2.49
N LEU A 49 26.90 5.67 1.21
CA LEU A 49 25.93 5.47 0.13
C LEU A 49 25.91 4.03 -0.39
N THR A 50 26.91 3.22 -0.11
CA THR A 50 27.07 1.87 -0.67
C THR A 50 26.71 0.83 0.39
N VAL A 51 25.49 0.31 0.29
CA VAL A 51 24.87 -0.57 1.29
C VAL A 51 24.72 -1.97 0.72
N ARG A 52 24.96 -2.99 1.56
CA ARG A 52 24.76 -4.39 1.21
C ARG A 52 23.35 -4.84 1.59
N THR A 53 22.64 -5.41 0.63
CA THR A 53 21.37 -6.10 0.83
C THR A 53 21.56 -7.61 0.72
N THR A 54 20.52 -8.40 1.00
CA THR A 54 20.48 -9.85 0.79
C THR A 54 20.67 -10.26 -0.67
N SER A 55 20.28 -9.40 -1.62
CA SER A 55 20.36 -9.68 -3.07
C SER A 55 21.61 -9.08 -3.73
N GLY A 56 22.30 -8.13 -3.09
CA GLY A 56 23.53 -7.53 -3.64
C GLY A 56 23.83 -6.14 -3.10
N TRP A 57 24.88 -5.52 -3.62
CA TRP A 57 25.25 -4.15 -3.23
C TRP A 57 24.43 -3.12 -4.00
N VAL A 58 24.04 -2.05 -3.32
CA VAL A 58 23.36 -0.88 -3.90
C VAL A 58 24.13 0.38 -3.55
N ARG A 59 24.17 1.35 -4.46
CA ARG A 59 24.73 2.67 -4.21
C ARG A 59 23.67 3.75 -4.40
N GLY A 60 23.44 4.54 -3.36
CA GLY A 60 22.51 5.65 -3.35
C GLY A 60 23.13 6.99 -3.74
N VAL A 61 22.41 8.06 -3.43
CA VAL A 61 22.83 9.46 -3.64
C VAL A 61 22.49 10.31 -2.42
N ILE A 62 23.21 11.41 -2.25
CA ILE A 62 22.83 12.49 -1.32
C ILE A 62 21.88 13.41 -2.07
N GLU A 63 20.74 13.74 -1.45
CA GLU A 63 19.81 14.75 -1.92
C GLU A 63 19.81 15.92 -0.94
N GLU A 64 20.08 17.12 -1.46
CA GLU A 64 20.11 18.36 -0.66
C GLU A 64 18.84 19.19 -0.87
N ASP A 65 18.17 18.97 -2.00
CA ASP A 65 17.07 19.80 -2.48
C ASP A 65 15.78 18.99 -2.68
N LEU A 66 14.65 19.55 -2.22
CA LEU A 66 13.33 19.03 -2.58
C LEU A 66 13.03 19.21 -4.07
N ARG A 67 13.58 20.29 -4.64
CA ARG A 67 13.44 20.77 -6.02
C ARG A 67 14.53 21.80 -6.28
N THR A 68 14.78 22.12 -7.54
CA THR A 68 15.88 22.98 -8.05
C THR A 68 16.09 24.31 -7.30
N ASP A 69 15.11 24.80 -6.56
CA ASP A 69 15.13 26.07 -5.82
C ASP A 69 14.65 25.97 -4.36
N ARG A 70 14.55 24.76 -3.77
CA ARG A 70 14.11 24.57 -2.39
C ARG A 70 14.93 23.50 -1.67
N PRO A 71 15.79 23.88 -0.70
CA PRO A 71 16.51 22.91 0.12
C PRO A 71 15.55 22.10 1.00
N ILE A 72 15.97 20.90 1.39
CA ILE A 72 15.29 20.11 2.40
C ILE A 72 15.43 20.82 3.75
N SER A 73 14.31 21.06 4.43
CA SER A 73 14.24 22.01 5.56
C SER A 73 15.18 21.68 6.72
N ALA A 74 15.39 20.40 7.00
CA ALA A 74 16.20 19.92 8.13
C ALA A 74 17.57 19.34 7.72
N GLY A 75 17.99 19.55 6.46
CA GLY A 75 19.30 19.13 5.95
C GLY A 75 19.23 17.99 4.92
N PRO A 76 20.40 17.59 4.37
CA PRO A 76 20.47 16.60 3.30
C PRO A 76 20.06 15.21 3.77
N VAL A 77 19.53 14.42 2.84
CA VAL A 77 19.13 13.02 3.04
C VAL A 77 19.94 12.08 2.18
N LEU A 78 20.10 10.85 2.66
CA LEU A 78 20.61 9.72 1.88
C LEU A 78 19.43 9.01 1.21
N THR A 79 19.54 8.72 -0.08
CA THR A 79 18.46 8.11 -0.85
C THR A 79 18.96 6.96 -1.69
N TRP A 80 18.23 5.84 -1.69
CA TRP A 80 18.43 4.73 -2.61
C TRP A 80 17.13 4.48 -3.35
N ARG A 81 17.17 4.58 -4.67
CA ARG A 81 16.00 4.58 -5.54
C ARG A 81 16.00 3.37 -6.45
N GLY A 82 14.82 2.82 -6.73
CA GLY A 82 14.67 1.71 -7.64
C GLY A 82 15.37 0.43 -7.18
N ILE A 83 15.44 0.16 -5.87
CA ILE A 83 15.99 -1.10 -5.36
C ILE A 83 14.96 -2.20 -5.67
N PRO A 84 15.31 -3.29 -6.39
CA PRO A 84 14.38 -4.38 -6.62
C PRO A 84 14.14 -5.13 -5.29
N PHE A 85 12.89 -5.36 -4.94
CA PHE A 85 12.56 -6.32 -3.88
C PHE A 85 11.99 -7.62 -4.45
N GLY A 86 11.45 -7.57 -5.68
CA GLY A 86 10.93 -8.73 -6.40
C GLY A 86 11.54 -8.89 -7.79
N ASP A 87 11.40 -10.09 -8.36
CA ASP A 87 11.67 -10.38 -9.76
C ASP A 87 10.61 -9.76 -10.68
N THR A 88 10.86 -9.74 -11.99
CA THR A 88 9.91 -9.23 -12.98
C THR A 88 8.57 -9.95 -12.90
N THR A 89 7.47 -9.21 -12.98
CA THR A 89 6.12 -9.80 -13.00
C THR A 89 5.61 -10.06 -14.40
N ALA A 90 6.46 -9.93 -15.42
CA ALA A 90 6.11 -10.12 -16.83
C ALA A 90 6.15 -11.61 -17.23
N GLY A 91 5.64 -11.90 -18.44
CA GLY A 91 5.72 -13.23 -19.04
C GLY A 91 5.06 -14.29 -18.17
N ASP A 92 5.78 -15.38 -17.89
CA ASP A 92 5.28 -16.51 -17.10
C ASP A 92 4.94 -16.10 -15.66
N ASN A 93 5.57 -15.05 -15.11
CA ASN A 93 5.29 -14.55 -13.76
C ASN A 93 4.00 -13.72 -13.70
N ARG A 94 3.41 -13.36 -14.85
CA ARG A 94 2.18 -12.57 -14.89
C ARG A 94 1.05 -13.31 -14.18
N PHE A 95 0.37 -12.56 -13.31
CA PHE A 95 -0.71 -13.03 -12.41
C PHE A 95 -0.30 -14.04 -11.34
N ARG A 96 0.97 -14.44 -11.22
CA ARG A 96 1.45 -15.31 -10.12
C ARG A 96 1.81 -14.51 -8.88
N ALA A 97 1.97 -15.20 -7.75
CA ALA A 97 2.63 -14.60 -6.57
C ALA A 97 4.05 -14.14 -6.95
N PRO A 98 4.52 -12.99 -6.42
CA PRO A 98 5.84 -12.47 -6.76
C PRO A 98 6.94 -13.37 -6.20
N GLN A 99 8.11 -13.31 -6.83
CA GLN A 99 9.32 -13.98 -6.35
C GLN A 99 10.31 -12.91 -5.86
N PRO A 100 11.17 -13.22 -4.86
CA PRO A 100 12.25 -12.33 -4.46
C PRO A 100 13.16 -11.94 -5.64
N ALA A 101 13.69 -10.73 -5.61
CA ALA A 101 14.64 -10.28 -6.63
C ALA A 101 15.86 -11.23 -6.72
N PRO A 102 16.25 -11.67 -7.93
CA PRO A 102 17.46 -12.46 -8.11
C PRO A 102 18.69 -11.73 -7.57
N ALA A 103 19.63 -12.47 -6.99
CA ALA A 103 20.88 -11.88 -6.54
C ALA A 103 21.72 -11.37 -7.72
N TRP A 104 22.45 -10.27 -7.52
CA TRP A 104 23.36 -9.71 -8.51
C TRP A 104 24.78 -9.56 -7.98
N GLU A 105 25.75 -9.58 -8.89
CA GLU A 105 27.15 -9.30 -8.61
C GLU A 105 27.46 -7.80 -8.78
N GLY A 106 28.46 -7.31 -8.06
CA GLY A 106 28.87 -5.91 -8.11
C GLY A 106 27.90 -4.97 -7.39
N VAL A 107 28.02 -3.67 -7.71
CA VAL A 107 27.24 -2.59 -7.11
C VAL A 107 26.19 -2.11 -8.10
N ARG A 108 24.92 -2.16 -7.73
CA ARG A 108 23.81 -1.59 -8.50
C ARG A 108 23.67 -0.11 -8.21
N ASP A 109 23.63 0.69 -9.25
CA ASP A 109 23.34 2.13 -9.14
C ASP A 109 21.85 2.34 -8.84
N CYS A 110 21.57 2.90 -7.67
CA CYS A 110 20.24 3.23 -7.16
C CYS A 110 20.07 4.75 -7.03
N SER A 111 20.64 5.51 -7.98
CA SER A 111 20.45 6.97 -8.09
C SER A 111 19.15 7.37 -8.81
N GLN A 112 18.52 6.43 -9.53
CA GLN A 112 17.32 6.66 -10.34
C GLN A 112 16.15 5.82 -9.86
N PHE A 113 14.95 6.39 -9.94
CA PHE A 113 13.72 5.68 -9.61
C PHE A 113 13.46 4.53 -10.58
N GLY A 114 12.98 3.40 -10.04
CA GLY A 114 12.47 2.31 -10.85
C GLY A 114 11.19 2.72 -11.61
N PRO A 115 10.87 2.03 -12.72
CA PRO A 115 9.65 2.31 -13.46
C PRO A 115 8.40 1.99 -12.60
N PRO A 116 7.32 2.78 -12.72
CA PRO A 116 6.07 2.46 -12.06
C PRO A 116 5.41 1.22 -12.69
N ALA A 117 4.48 0.58 -11.97
CA ALA A 117 3.66 -0.50 -12.52
C ALA A 117 2.83 -0.01 -13.72
N PRO A 118 2.44 -0.89 -14.66
CA PRO A 118 1.73 -0.47 -15.85
C PRO A 118 0.41 0.19 -15.50
N GLN A 119 0.16 1.40 -15.99
CA GLN A 119 -1.01 2.18 -15.58
C GLN A 119 -1.39 3.22 -16.63
N PRO A 120 -2.66 3.65 -16.67
CA PRO A 120 -3.09 4.71 -17.57
C PRO A 120 -2.68 6.09 -17.06
N THR A 121 -2.40 7.02 -17.98
CA THR A 121 -2.17 8.43 -17.62
C THR A 121 -3.45 9.28 -17.62
N TYR A 122 -4.60 8.70 -18.03
CA TYR A 122 -5.86 9.41 -18.33
C TYR A 122 -5.67 10.69 -19.15
N SER A 123 -4.67 10.68 -20.05
CA SER A 123 -4.52 11.73 -21.04
C SER A 123 -5.53 11.52 -22.17
N TRP A 124 -5.77 12.57 -22.96
CA TRP A 124 -6.59 12.51 -24.18
C TRP A 124 -6.14 11.43 -25.19
N THR A 125 -4.93 10.90 -25.05
CA THR A 125 -4.31 9.91 -25.93
C THR A 125 -4.40 8.47 -25.43
N ASP A 126 -5.12 8.20 -24.32
CA ASP A 126 -5.27 6.86 -23.71
C ASP A 126 -3.93 6.10 -23.57
N ARG A 127 -2.91 6.84 -23.10
CA ARG A 127 -1.54 6.34 -23.00
C ARG A 127 -1.40 5.46 -21.75
N ILE A 128 -0.80 4.29 -21.95
CA ILE A 128 -0.31 3.43 -20.87
C ILE A 128 1.20 3.68 -20.70
N ILE A 129 1.64 3.81 -19.45
CA ILE A 129 3.04 3.97 -19.05
C ILE A 129 3.43 2.85 -18.08
N GLY A 130 4.71 2.79 -17.71
CA GLY A 130 5.23 1.84 -16.73
C GLY A 130 5.83 0.59 -17.35
N SER A 131 6.19 -0.35 -16.49
CA SER A 131 6.79 -1.64 -16.82
C SER A 131 6.20 -2.73 -15.93
N GLU A 132 6.09 -3.97 -16.40
CA GLU A 132 5.76 -5.11 -15.54
C GLU A 132 6.94 -5.50 -14.62
N ASP A 133 8.17 -5.10 -14.97
CA ASP A 133 9.30 -5.11 -14.04
C ASP A 133 9.18 -3.90 -13.10
N CYS A 134 8.28 -3.98 -12.11
CA CYS A 134 7.87 -2.85 -11.28
C CYS A 134 8.04 -3.05 -9.77
N LEU A 135 8.53 -4.21 -9.31
CA LEU A 135 8.68 -4.52 -7.89
C LEU A 135 9.94 -3.88 -7.30
N HIS A 136 9.89 -2.55 -7.20
CA HIS A 136 10.96 -1.69 -6.71
C HIS A 136 10.52 -0.88 -5.49
N LEU A 137 11.47 -0.57 -4.61
CA LEU A 137 11.29 0.34 -3.50
C LEU A 137 12.33 1.44 -3.49
N ASP A 138 11.99 2.54 -2.81
CA ASP A 138 12.85 3.68 -2.59
C ASP A 138 13.01 3.91 -1.08
N ILE A 139 14.22 4.20 -0.64
CA ILE A 139 14.57 4.45 0.77
C ILE A 139 15.08 5.88 0.89
N VAL A 140 14.59 6.60 1.89
CA VAL A 140 15.07 7.93 2.29
C VAL A 140 15.39 7.91 3.77
N ARG A 141 16.58 8.40 4.12
CA ARG A 141 17.05 8.50 5.50
C ARG A 141 17.72 9.85 5.75
N PRO A 142 17.45 10.51 6.88
CA PRO A 142 18.24 11.66 7.32
C PRO A 142 19.72 11.28 7.46
N ARG A 143 20.65 12.20 7.15
CA ARG A 143 22.09 11.93 7.28
C ARG A 143 22.52 11.96 8.76
N THR A 144 22.24 10.87 9.47
CA THR A 144 22.58 10.62 10.88
C THR A 144 23.16 9.21 11.04
N GLU A 145 23.83 8.95 12.16
CA GLU A 145 24.31 7.60 12.54
C GLU A 145 23.29 6.84 13.40
N GLU A 146 22.19 7.48 13.78
CA GLU A 146 21.17 6.88 14.64
C GLU A 146 20.40 5.76 13.93
N LYS A 147 19.99 4.77 14.72
CA LYS A 147 19.03 3.74 14.32
C LYS A 147 17.62 4.32 14.50
N LEU A 148 16.88 4.46 13.40
CA LEU A 148 15.59 5.17 13.38
C LEU A 148 14.42 4.20 13.16
N PRO A 149 13.21 4.50 13.66
CA PRO A 149 12.02 3.75 13.27
C PRO A 149 11.78 3.85 11.76
N VAL A 150 11.09 2.87 11.21
CA VAL A 150 10.85 2.73 9.77
C VAL A 150 9.40 3.06 9.46
N VAL A 151 9.15 3.86 8.43
CA VAL A 151 7.83 4.05 7.84
C VAL A 151 7.83 3.39 6.47
N VAL A 152 7.00 2.36 6.28
CA VAL A 152 6.75 1.77 4.96
C VAL A 152 5.44 2.34 4.42
N TYR A 153 5.48 2.98 3.26
CA TYR A 153 4.36 3.69 2.67
C TYR A 153 3.76 2.97 1.46
N LEU A 154 2.45 2.72 1.52
CA LEU A 154 1.63 2.18 0.44
C LEU A 154 0.86 3.31 -0.23
N HIS A 155 1.13 3.55 -1.52
CA HIS A 155 0.49 4.64 -2.24
C HIS A 155 -0.99 4.35 -2.57
N GLY A 156 -1.79 5.42 -2.63
CA GLY A 156 -3.17 5.40 -3.10
C GLY A 156 -3.28 5.28 -4.64
N GLY A 157 -4.41 5.72 -5.19
CA GLY A 157 -4.68 5.71 -6.63
C GLY A 157 -5.69 4.66 -7.10
N SER A 158 -6.66 4.34 -6.24
CA SER A 158 -7.80 3.45 -6.53
C SER A 158 -7.43 2.05 -7.05
N PHE A 159 -6.25 1.55 -6.67
CA PHE A 159 -5.68 0.30 -7.19
C PHE A 159 -5.35 0.32 -8.69
N ILE A 160 -5.47 1.47 -9.38
CA ILE A 160 -5.32 1.59 -10.84
C ILE A 160 -3.97 2.17 -11.21
N MET A 161 -3.56 3.19 -10.46
CA MET A 161 -2.39 4.02 -10.73
C MET A 161 -1.71 4.38 -9.41
N GLY A 162 -0.52 4.98 -9.49
CA GLY A 162 0.31 5.23 -8.32
C GLY A 162 1.78 4.92 -8.58
N SER A 163 2.67 5.58 -7.84
CA SER A 163 4.07 5.18 -7.77
C SER A 163 4.73 5.64 -6.48
N SER A 164 5.78 4.92 -6.08
CA SER A 164 6.66 5.22 -4.95
C SER A 164 7.29 6.62 -5.00
N HIS A 165 7.40 7.19 -6.19
CA HIS A 165 8.16 8.42 -6.47
C HIS A 165 7.29 9.57 -7.01
N MET A 166 5.96 9.49 -6.83
CA MET A 166 5.11 10.67 -6.96
C MET A 166 5.69 11.82 -6.13
N LEU A 167 5.63 13.05 -6.64
CA LEU A 167 6.35 14.18 -6.06
C LEU A 167 6.06 14.36 -4.55
N MET A 168 4.80 14.22 -4.14
CA MET A 168 4.37 14.26 -2.73
C MET A 168 4.97 13.11 -1.88
N LEU A 169 5.16 11.94 -2.47
CA LEU A 169 5.48 10.69 -1.76
C LEU A 169 6.97 10.40 -1.66
N ARG A 170 7.84 11.32 -2.12
CA ARG A 170 9.31 11.15 -2.01
C ARG A 170 9.82 11.14 -0.57
N GLY A 171 9.04 11.65 0.39
CA GLY A 171 9.34 11.50 1.82
C GLY A 171 10.56 12.26 2.35
N PHE A 172 11.16 13.18 1.60
CA PHE A 172 12.36 13.93 2.04
C PHE A 172 12.11 14.78 3.31
N GLU A 173 11.03 15.56 3.32
CA GLU A 173 10.63 16.35 4.50
C GLU A 173 10.10 15.44 5.61
N LEU A 174 9.32 14.40 5.29
CA LEU A 174 8.81 13.46 6.28
C LEU A 174 9.96 12.77 7.05
N ALA A 175 10.95 12.24 6.32
CA ALA A 175 12.09 11.55 6.89
C ALA A 175 12.88 12.44 7.86
N THR A 176 13.14 13.69 7.46
CA THR A 176 13.96 14.63 8.23
C THR A 176 13.22 15.34 9.35
N ARG A 177 11.91 15.55 9.24
CA ARG A 177 11.13 16.20 10.28
C ARG A 177 10.64 15.25 11.36
N MET A 178 10.52 13.97 11.04
CA MET A 178 10.07 12.95 11.99
C MET A 178 11.20 12.02 12.46
N ASP A 179 12.43 12.21 11.96
CA ASP A 179 13.58 11.35 12.24
C ASP A 179 13.26 9.86 12.02
N VAL A 180 12.94 9.51 10.76
CA VAL A 180 12.55 8.15 10.36
C VAL A 180 13.32 7.70 9.12
N VAL A 181 13.47 6.38 8.97
CA VAL A 181 13.76 5.79 7.65
C VAL A 181 12.44 5.61 6.91
N TYR A 182 12.26 6.34 5.82
CA TYR A 182 11.07 6.25 4.98
C TYR A 182 11.31 5.30 3.80
N VAL A 183 10.39 4.37 3.57
CA VAL A 183 10.42 3.40 2.48
C VAL A 183 9.12 3.53 1.70
N SER A 184 9.18 3.89 0.42
CA SER A 184 8.03 3.85 -0.48
C SER A 184 8.18 2.70 -1.48
N ILE A 185 7.08 2.00 -1.77
CA ILE A 185 7.12 0.79 -2.61
C ILE A 185 6.23 0.94 -3.83
N ASN A 186 6.66 0.35 -4.95
CA ASN A 186 5.79 0.05 -6.09
C ASN A 186 5.29 -1.40 -5.97
N PHE A 187 4.05 -1.64 -6.38
CA PHE A 187 3.43 -2.96 -6.46
C PHE A 187 2.53 -3.02 -7.70
N ARG A 188 2.12 -4.21 -8.12
CA ARG A 188 1.24 -4.36 -9.29
C ARG A 188 -0.10 -3.65 -9.08
N LEU A 189 -0.66 -3.14 -10.16
CA LEU A 189 -1.91 -2.38 -10.18
C LEU A 189 -2.91 -2.98 -11.17
N ASN A 190 -4.15 -2.50 -11.16
CA ASN A 190 -5.22 -2.78 -12.11
C ASN A 190 -5.38 -4.29 -12.42
N SER A 191 -5.68 -4.65 -13.67
CA SER A 191 -5.86 -6.02 -14.15
C SER A 191 -4.67 -6.93 -13.82
N LEU A 192 -3.48 -6.38 -13.62
CA LEU A 192 -2.25 -7.14 -13.33
C LEU A 192 -2.08 -7.45 -11.83
N GLY A 193 -2.69 -6.67 -10.94
CA GLY A 193 -2.47 -6.74 -9.50
C GLY A 193 -3.71 -6.96 -8.63
N TYR A 194 -4.88 -6.51 -9.07
CA TYR A 194 -6.11 -6.42 -8.28
C TYR A 194 -7.32 -7.04 -8.99
N LEU A 195 -7.08 -8.13 -9.72
CA LEU A 195 -8.10 -8.91 -10.38
C LEU A 195 -7.84 -10.39 -10.10
N ASP A 196 -8.73 -11.06 -9.36
CA ASP A 196 -8.64 -12.50 -9.15
C ASP A 196 -9.14 -13.25 -10.40
N LEU A 197 -8.17 -13.84 -11.12
CA LEU A 197 -8.38 -14.55 -12.37
C LEU A 197 -8.55 -16.08 -12.20
N ARG A 198 -8.59 -16.60 -10.96
CA ARG A 198 -8.64 -18.05 -10.70
C ARG A 198 -9.85 -18.73 -11.35
N SER A 199 -10.93 -17.99 -11.61
CA SER A 199 -12.11 -18.49 -12.33
C SER A 199 -11.84 -18.88 -13.79
N LEU A 200 -10.74 -18.41 -14.38
CA LEU A 200 -10.28 -18.77 -15.73
C LEU A 200 -9.36 -19.99 -15.73
N GLY A 201 -9.05 -20.56 -14.55
CA GLY A 201 -8.13 -21.69 -14.38
C GLY A 201 -6.66 -21.31 -14.52
N GLY A 202 -5.77 -22.31 -14.41
CA GLY A 202 -4.32 -22.10 -14.43
C GLY A 202 -3.74 -21.74 -13.06
N ASP A 203 -2.47 -21.35 -13.05
CA ASP A 203 -1.69 -21.04 -11.86
C ASP A 203 -1.57 -19.52 -11.65
N CYS A 204 -2.56 -18.92 -11.02
CA CYS A 204 -2.55 -17.50 -10.66
C CYS A 204 -2.87 -17.28 -9.18
N SER A 205 -2.35 -16.17 -8.66
CA SER A 205 -2.70 -15.65 -7.34
C SER A 205 -4.02 -14.89 -7.42
N ALA A 206 -4.83 -15.00 -6.37
CA ALA A 206 -6.03 -14.19 -6.20
C ALA A 206 -5.68 -12.72 -5.91
N ASN A 207 -4.57 -12.51 -5.21
CA ASN A 207 -4.13 -11.21 -4.72
C ASN A 207 -2.66 -10.92 -5.08
N PRO A 208 -2.31 -10.77 -6.38
CA PRO A 208 -0.93 -10.54 -6.77
C PRO A 208 -0.33 -9.28 -6.10
N ALA A 209 -1.07 -8.17 -6.02
CA ALA A 209 -0.57 -6.93 -5.41
C ALA A 209 -0.41 -7.02 -3.88
N VAL A 210 -1.27 -7.75 -3.17
CA VAL A 210 -1.11 -7.95 -1.72
C VAL A 210 0.13 -8.80 -1.45
N ALA A 211 0.37 -9.83 -2.27
CA ALA A 211 1.57 -10.62 -2.19
C ALA A 211 2.84 -9.78 -2.49
N ASP A 212 2.77 -8.79 -3.40
CA ASP A 212 3.87 -7.85 -3.65
C ASP A 212 4.18 -7.02 -2.40
N GLN A 213 3.15 -6.52 -1.72
CA GLN A 213 3.30 -5.73 -0.50
C GLN A 213 3.91 -6.57 0.64
N ILE A 214 3.49 -7.83 0.79
CA ILE A 214 4.07 -8.76 1.76
C ILE A 214 5.55 -9.03 1.44
N LEU A 215 5.89 -9.27 0.18
CA LEU A 215 7.28 -9.48 -0.24
C LEU A 215 8.15 -8.25 0.06
N ALA A 216 7.64 -7.04 -0.19
CA ALA A 216 8.34 -5.81 0.15
C ALA A 216 8.56 -5.67 1.67
N LEU A 217 7.56 -6.01 2.49
CA LEU A 217 7.68 -6.00 3.95
C LEU A 217 8.69 -7.03 4.47
N GLN A 218 8.74 -8.23 3.86
CA GLN A 218 9.78 -9.22 4.14
C GLN A 218 11.17 -8.70 3.78
N TRP A 219 11.29 -8.03 2.63
CA TRP A 219 12.54 -7.38 2.23
C TRP A 219 12.96 -6.32 3.25
N VAL A 220 12.03 -5.49 3.73
CA VAL A 220 12.29 -4.47 4.76
C VAL A 220 12.80 -5.12 6.04
N ARG A 221 12.13 -6.15 6.55
CA ARG A 221 12.59 -6.92 7.73
C ARG A 221 14.04 -7.40 7.57
N ASP A 222 14.38 -7.92 6.40
CA ASP A 222 15.67 -8.56 6.15
C ASP A 222 16.80 -7.57 5.85
N ASN A 223 16.48 -6.34 5.41
CA ASN A 223 17.48 -5.42 4.85
C ASN A 223 17.54 -4.04 5.50
N ILE A 224 16.45 -3.55 6.12
CA ILE A 224 16.36 -2.12 6.48
C ILE A 224 17.37 -1.68 7.55
N ALA A 225 17.85 -2.62 8.36
CA ALA A 225 18.93 -2.39 9.32
C ALA A 225 20.22 -1.89 8.64
N ALA A 226 20.52 -2.37 7.43
CA ALA A 226 21.69 -1.93 6.67
C ALA A 226 21.59 -0.46 6.21
N PHE A 227 20.36 0.07 6.16
CA PHE A 227 20.07 1.47 5.86
C PHE A 227 19.82 2.30 7.12
N GLY A 228 20.17 1.80 8.31
CA GLY A 228 19.99 2.51 9.58
C GLY A 228 18.55 2.55 10.11
N GLY A 229 17.66 1.73 9.56
CA GLY A 229 16.30 1.56 10.07
C GLY A 229 16.20 0.46 11.14
N ASP A 230 15.17 0.53 11.96
CA ASP A 230 14.85 -0.51 12.94
C ASP A 230 13.79 -1.49 12.39
N PRO A 231 14.16 -2.74 12.03
CA PRO A 231 13.19 -3.75 11.58
C PRO A 231 12.17 -4.12 12.67
N ASP A 232 12.47 -3.87 13.95
CA ASP A 232 11.56 -4.14 15.09
C ASP A 232 10.68 -2.92 15.42
N SER A 233 10.78 -1.83 14.66
CA SER A 233 9.95 -0.62 14.82
C SER A 233 9.48 -0.10 13.46
N VAL A 234 8.73 -0.94 12.76
CA VAL A 234 8.13 -0.62 11.46
C VAL A 234 6.70 -0.13 11.63
N THR A 235 6.39 1.04 11.07
CA THR A 235 5.04 1.58 10.92
C THR A 235 4.61 1.42 9.46
N LEU A 236 3.53 0.67 9.22
CA LEU A 236 2.91 0.57 7.92
C LEU A 236 1.90 1.71 7.74
N MET A 237 2.05 2.48 6.68
CA MET A 237 1.28 3.70 6.45
C MET A 237 0.73 3.73 5.02
N GLY A 238 -0.48 4.23 4.83
CA GLY A 238 -1.03 4.39 3.49
C GLY A 238 -2.28 5.24 3.45
N GLU A 239 -2.55 5.78 2.26
CA GLU A 239 -3.70 6.65 2.00
C GLU A 239 -4.59 6.06 0.90
N SER A 240 -5.91 6.24 1.03
CA SER A 240 -6.90 5.74 0.08
C SER A 240 -6.78 4.22 -0.11
N ALA A 241 -6.62 3.75 -1.35
CA ALA A 241 -6.29 2.36 -1.68
C ALA A 241 -5.09 1.81 -0.87
N GLY A 242 -4.08 2.63 -0.58
CA GLY A 242 -2.97 2.26 0.29
C GLY A 242 -3.40 2.07 1.74
N GLY A 243 -4.30 2.91 2.25
CA GLY A 243 -4.91 2.75 3.58
C GLY A 243 -5.76 1.47 3.67
N ALA A 244 -6.52 1.13 2.63
CA ALA A 244 -7.21 -0.16 2.55
C ALA A 244 -6.23 -1.33 2.52
N ALA A 245 -5.09 -1.20 1.83
CA ALA A 245 -4.04 -2.21 1.85
C ALA A 245 -3.42 -2.37 3.25
N VAL A 246 -3.19 -1.29 4.00
CA VAL A 246 -2.74 -1.37 5.41
C VAL A 246 -3.70 -2.22 6.25
N LEU A 247 -5.01 -1.91 6.20
CA LEU A 247 -6.01 -2.65 6.97
C LEU A 247 -6.17 -4.10 6.48
N THR A 248 -6.01 -4.36 5.19
CA THR A 248 -6.01 -5.72 4.64
C THR A 248 -4.82 -6.53 5.16
N LEU A 249 -3.62 -5.94 5.17
CA LEU A 249 -2.40 -6.58 5.67
C LEU A 249 -2.45 -6.83 7.18
N MET A 250 -3.17 -5.99 7.95
CA MET A 250 -3.46 -6.27 9.37
C MET A 250 -4.32 -7.52 9.58
N THR A 251 -4.96 -8.06 8.53
CA THR A 251 -5.79 -9.27 8.61
C THR A 251 -5.16 -10.46 7.88
N SER A 252 -3.96 -10.28 7.32
CA SER A 252 -3.25 -11.31 6.57
C SER A 252 -2.27 -12.05 7.47
N PRO A 253 -2.45 -13.37 7.72
CA PRO A 253 -1.52 -14.14 8.55
C PRO A 253 -0.07 -14.10 8.04
N ALA A 254 0.12 -13.96 6.73
CA ALA A 254 1.44 -13.88 6.09
C ALA A 254 2.19 -12.55 6.38
N ALA A 255 1.49 -11.54 6.90
CA ALA A 255 2.06 -10.25 7.27
C ALA A 255 2.27 -10.09 8.79
N GLU A 256 1.90 -11.09 9.60
CA GLU A 256 2.08 -11.09 11.05
C GLU A 256 3.56 -10.87 11.42
N GLY A 257 3.81 -9.93 12.33
CA GLY A 257 5.16 -9.57 12.78
C GLY A 257 6.02 -8.80 11.76
N LEU A 258 5.52 -8.46 10.56
CA LEU A 258 6.28 -7.65 9.60
C LEU A 258 6.20 -6.14 9.86
N PHE A 259 5.20 -5.72 10.64
CA PHE A 259 5.03 -4.33 11.07
C PHE A 259 4.41 -4.26 12.47
N HIS A 260 4.65 -3.15 13.13
CA HIS A 260 4.46 -2.99 14.58
C HIS A 260 3.46 -1.89 14.93
N ARG A 261 3.12 -1.04 13.95
CA ARG A 261 2.12 0.05 14.04
C ARG A 261 1.48 0.24 12.68
N ALA A 262 0.25 0.74 12.65
CA ALA A 262 -0.49 0.99 11.43
C ALA A 262 -1.07 2.41 11.39
N ILE A 263 -0.95 3.06 10.23
CA ILE A 263 -1.58 4.34 9.92
C ILE A 263 -2.42 4.17 8.65
N ALA A 264 -3.75 4.25 8.77
CA ALA A 264 -4.69 4.09 7.66
C ALA A 264 -5.44 5.40 7.40
N GLN A 265 -5.11 6.08 6.31
CA GLN A 265 -5.68 7.38 5.96
C GLN A 265 -6.74 7.20 4.86
N SER A 266 -7.97 7.61 5.16
CA SER A 266 -9.13 7.49 4.26
C SER A 266 -9.27 6.11 3.59
N PRO A 267 -9.27 4.99 4.33
CA PRO A 267 -9.26 3.66 3.74
C PRO A 267 -10.65 3.24 3.19
N PRO A 268 -10.80 2.91 1.90
CA PRO A 268 -12.03 2.36 1.35
C PRO A 268 -12.16 0.84 1.62
N ILE A 269 -12.05 0.41 2.88
CA ILE A 269 -11.86 -1.00 3.26
C ILE A 269 -13.08 -1.92 3.02
N ALA A 270 -14.25 -1.36 2.71
CA ALA A 270 -15.40 -2.13 2.23
C ALA A 270 -15.21 -2.59 0.76
N MET A 271 -14.23 -2.05 0.04
CA MET A 271 -13.89 -2.46 -1.33
C MET A 271 -12.99 -3.71 -1.31
N ILE A 272 -13.55 -4.83 -0.89
CA ILE A 272 -12.93 -6.16 -0.94
C ILE A 272 -13.89 -7.07 -1.69
N HIS A 273 -13.38 -7.79 -2.69
CA HIS A 273 -14.20 -8.65 -3.53
C HIS A 273 -14.48 -10.00 -2.89
N SER A 274 -15.73 -10.42 -3.00
CA SER A 274 -16.09 -11.83 -2.94
C SER A 274 -15.63 -12.56 -4.21
N ARG A 275 -15.52 -13.89 -4.15
CA ARG A 275 -15.23 -14.72 -5.32
C ARG A 275 -16.24 -14.54 -6.46
N ALA A 276 -17.49 -14.18 -6.14
CA ALA A 276 -18.52 -13.88 -7.12
C ALA A 276 -18.20 -12.58 -7.89
N GLN A 277 -17.84 -11.49 -7.19
CA GLN A 277 -17.40 -10.24 -7.83
C GLN A 277 -16.17 -10.48 -8.71
N SER A 278 -15.17 -11.20 -8.20
CA SER A 278 -13.96 -11.47 -8.97
C SER A 278 -14.23 -12.31 -10.22
N THR A 279 -15.14 -13.29 -10.14
CA THR A 279 -15.58 -14.09 -11.30
C THR A 279 -16.30 -13.22 -12.34
N LEU A 280 -17.12 -12.27 -11.90
CA LEU A 280 -17.77 -11.30 -12.80
C LEU A 280 -16.70 -10.49 -13.54
N TRP A 281 -15.73 -9.95 -12.82
CA TRP A 281 -14.71 -9.08 -13.40
C TRP A 281 -13.71 -9.81 -14.29
N ALA A 282 -13.31 -11.03 -13.94
CA ALA A 282 -12.49 -11.87 -14.81
C ALA A 282 -13.18 -12.16 -16.15
N ARG A 283 -14.49 -12.49 -16.12
CA ARG A 283 -15.29 -12.71 -17.35
C ARG A 283 -15.47 -11.42 -18.16
N GLU A 284 -15.66 -10.29 -17.49
CA GLU A 284 -15.79 -9.00 -18.15
C GLU A 284 -14.48 -8.57 -18.82
N LEU A 285 -13.32 -8.84 -18.22
CA LEU A 285 -12.02 -8.60 -18.87
C LEU A 285 -11.92 -9.38 -20.19
N VAL A 286 -12.17 -10.69 -20.16
CA VAL A 286 -12.17 -11.55 -21.37
C VAL A 286 -13.13 -11.01 -22.43
N HIS A 287 -14.32 -10.56 -22.01
CA HIS A 287 -15.29 -9.95 -22.93
C HIS A 287 -14.78 -8.65 -23.55
N ARG A 288 -14.19 -7.75 -22.76
CA ARG A 288 -13.68 -6.45 -23.23
C ARG A 288 -12.46 -6.58 -24.13
N MET A 289 -11.65 -7.61 -23.93
CA MET A 289 -10.55 -7.97 -24.81
C MET A 289 -11.02 -8.68 -26.10
N ALA A 290 -12.32 -8.95 -26.25
CA ALA A 290 -12.90 -9.69 -27.36
C ALA A 290 -12.29 -11.11 -27.53
N LEU A 291 -11.89 -11.73 -26.43
CA LEU A 291 -11.32 -13.07 -26.42
C LEU A 291 -12.40 -14.16 -26.31
N PRO A 292 -12.12 -15.41 -26.71
CA PRO A 292 -13.07 -16.51 -26.60
C PRO A 292 -13.54 -16.76 -25.16
N ARG A 293 -14.77 -17.23 -24.97
CA ARG A 293 -15.31 -17.53 -23.62
C ARG A 293 -14.52 -18.60 -22.83
N ARG A 294 -13.69 -19.39 -23.51
CA ARG A 294 -12.83 -20.43 -22.91
C ARG A 294 -11.39 -19.94 -22.67
N THR A 295 -11.15 -18.63 -22.75
CA THR A 295 -9.86 -18.01 -22.45
C THR A 295 -9.40 -18.40 -21.05
N SER A 296 -8.17 -18.87 -20.98
CA SER A 296 -7.45 -19.24 -19.76
C SER A 296 -6.55 -18.09 -19.30
N VAL A 297 -5.98 -18.21 -18.09
CA VAL A 297 -4.92 -17.28 -17.65
C VAL A 297 -3.72 -17.34 -18.59
N GLU A 298 -3.38 -18.51 -19.13
CA GLU A 298 -2.24 -18.65 -20.05
C GLU A 298 -2.42 -17.84 -21.33
N ASP A 299 -3.63 -17.82 -21.89
CA ASP A 299 -3.94 -16.96 -23.04
C ASP A 299 -3.73 -15.48 -22.70
N LEU A 300 -4.16 -15.03 -21.51
CA LEU A 300 -3.95 -13.66 -21.04
C LEU A 300 -2.47 -13.29 -20.78
N ARG A 301 -1.60 -14.27 -20.51
CA ARG A 301 -0.15 -14.02 -20.41
C ARG A 301 0.48 -13.66 -21.74
N GLN A 302 -0.08 -14.15 -22.84
CA GLN A 302 0.41 -13.87 -24.20
C GLN A 302 -0.03 -12.50 -24.71
N GLU A 303 -1.01 -11.87 -24.05
CA GLU A 303 -1.53 -10.55 -24.45
C GLU A 303 -0.57 -9.41 -24.08
N ASN A 304 -0.73 -8.26 -24.75
CA ASN A 304 0.03 -7.07 -24.39
C ASN A 304 -0.51 -6.48 -23.07
N PHE A 305 0.38 -6.18 -22.11
CA PHE A 305 -0.05 -5.59 -20.83
C PHE A 305 -0.83 -4.28 -21.01
N ALA A 306 -0.50 -3.49 -22.03
CA ALA A 306 -1.21 -2.24 -22.29
C ALA A 306 -2.66 -2.48 -22.71
N ASP A 307 -2.94 -3.57 -23.41
CA ASP A 307 -4.31 -3.91 -23.83
C ASP A 307 -5.12 -4.51 -22.68
N LEU A 308 -4.48 -5.23 -21.75
CA LEU A 308 -5.08 -5.64 -20.47
C LEU A 308 -5.49 -4.42 -19.63
N VAL A 309 -4.60 -3.43 -19.51
CA VAL A 309 -4.86 -2.19 -18.76
C VAL A 309 -5.99 -1.37 -19.42
N ARG A 310 -5.97 -1.21 -20.75
CA ARG A 310 -7.02 -0.49 -21.50
C ARG A 310 -8.38 -1.18 -21.40
N SER A 311 -8.39 -2.51 -21.52
CA SER A 311 -9.62 -3.30 -21.36
C SER A 311 -10.18 -3.13 -19.96
N GLY A 312 -9.30 -3.11 -18.96
CA GLY A 312 -9.61 -2.76 -17.59
C GLY A 312 -10.27 -1.38 -17.40
N GLN A 313 -9.75 -0.34 -18.06
CA GLN A 313 -10.41 0.97 -18.06
C GLN A 313 -11.82 0.89 -18.69
N SER A 314 -11.97 0.12 -19.76
CA SER A 314 -13.28 -0.12 -20.39
C SER A 314 -14.26 -0.81 -19.43
N MET A 315 -13.80 -1.79 -18.64
CA MET A 315 -14.61 -2.45 -17.60
C MET A 315 -15.14 -1.42 -16.60
N MET A 316 -14.26 -0.58 -16.06
CA MET A 316 -14.59 0.44 -15.06
C MET A 316 -15.71 1.37 -15.55
N TRP A 317 -15.59 1.90 -16.77
CA TRP A 317 -16.50 2.94 -17.25
C TRP A 317 -17.75 2.42 -17.95
N ARG A 318 -17.71 1.22 -18.53
CA ARG A 318 -18.75 0.73 -19.43
C ARG A 318 -19.49 -0.51 -18.94
N ALA A 319 -19.08 -1.14 -17.84
CA ALA A 319 -19.82 -2.25 -17.25
C ALA A 319 -21.08 -1.78 -16.49
N GLY A 320 -21.13 -0.50 -16.09
CA GLY A 320 -22.25 0.06 -15.33
C GLY A 320 -22.27 -0.32 -13.85
N GLU A 321 -21.31 -1.12 -13.38
CA GLU A 321 -21.26 -1.66 -12.01
C GLU A 321 -20.81 -0.65 -10.95
N LEU A 322 -20.18 0.46 -11.34
CA LEU A 322 -19.86 1.57 -10.43
C LEU A 322 -21.10 2.13 -9.71
N ILE A 323 -22.28 2.06 -10.34
CA ILE A 323 -23.54 2.51 -9.72
C ILE A 323 -24.02 1.58 -8.59
N HIS A 324 -23.34 0.44 -8.41
CA HIS A 324 -23.61 -0.60 -7.42
C HIS A 324 -22.45 -0.75 -6.40
N LEU A 325 -21.59 0.27 -6.26
CA LEU A 325 -20.37 0.23 -5.44
C LEU A 325 -19.43 -0.95 -5.75
N ASN A 326 -19.52 -1.51 -6.96
CA ASN A 326 -18.69 -2.61 -7.39
C ASN A 326 -17.63 -2.05 -8.36
N SER A 327 -16.50 -1.62 -7.81
CA SER A 327 -15.31 -1.30 -8.61
C SER A 327 -14.71 -2.58 -9.19
N CYS A 328 -14.11 -2.50 -10.37
CA CYS A 328 -13.48 -3.67 -11.01
C CYS A 328 -12.15 -4.10 -10.40
N TYR A 329 -11.55 -3.27 -9.54
CA TYR A 329 -10.29 -3.58 -8.86
C TYR A 329 -10.46 -3.48 -7.36
N ALA A 330 -10.09 -4.56 -6.69
CA ALA A 330 -10.01 -4.69 -5.24
C ALA A 330 -9.21 -5.96 -4.88
N PRO A 331 -8.64 -6.04 -3.68
CA PRO A 331 -8.25 -7.32 -3.10
C PRO A 331 -9.47 -8.27 -3.00
N THR A 332 -9.23 -9.58 -3.04
CA THR A 332 -10.27 -10.62 -3.03
C THR A 332 -10.10 -11.52 -1.80
N VAL A 333 -11.19 -11.87 -1.12
CA VAL A 333 -11.16 -12.94 -0.10
C VAL A 333 -10.79 -14.26 -0.77
N ASP A 334 -9.67 -14.85 -0.37
CA ASP A 334 -9.07 -16.00 -1.06
C ASP A 334 -8.81 -17.22 -0.18
N ASP A 335 -9.19 -17.16 1.09
CA ASP A 335 -9.00 -18.19 2.12
C ASP A 335 -7.52 -18.47 2.48
N GLU A 336 -6.57 -17.65 1.98
CA GLU A 336 -5.13 -17.81 2.19
C GLU A 336 -4.48 -16.51 2.66
N LEU A 337 -4.27 -15.53 1.76
CA LEU A 337 -3.68 -14.24 2.10
C LEU A 337 -4.72 -13.32 2.76
N ILE A 338 -5.97 -13.42 2.34
CA ILE A 338 -7.12 -12.70 2.90
C ILE A 338 -8.16 -13.78 3.28
N PRO A 339 -8.08 -14.33 4.51
CA PRO A 339 -8.92 -15.45 4.91
C PRO A 339 -10.42 -15.10 5.02
N GLU A 340 -10.73 -13.84 5.36
CA GLU A 340 -12.09 -13.33 5.46
C GLU A 340 -12.12 -11.83 5.14
N HIS A 341 -13.31 -11.24 5.02
CA HIS A 341 -13.43 -9.81 4.76
C HIS A 341 -12.81 -9.00 5.92
N PRO A 342 -11.92 -8.02 5.68
CA PRO A 342 -11.22 -7.29 6.74
C PRO A 342 -12.14 -6.67 7.81
N ILE A 343 -13.26 -6.06 7.43
CA ILE A 343 -14.26 -5.58 8.41
C ILE A 343 -14.71 -6.70 9.37
N ALA A 344 -15.01 -7.90 8.86
CA ALA A 344 -15.40 -9.04 9.68
C ALA A 344 -14.24 -9.53 10.57
N ALA A 345 -13.01 -9.62 10.01
CA ALA A 345 -11.83 -9.98 10.78
C ALA A 345 -11.62 -9.03 11.98
N PHE A 346 -11.78 -7.72 11.76
CA PHE A 346 -11.68 -6.71 12.82
C PHE A 346 -12.78 -6.84 13.88
N GLU A 347 -14.03 -7.07 13.45
CA GLU A 347 -15.18 -7.27 14.34
C GLU A 347 -15.04 -8.54 15.19
N ASN A 348 -14.43 -9.59 14.63
CA ASN A 348 -14.16 -10.87 15.28
C ASN A 348 -12.87 -10.88 16.12
N GLY A 349 -12.00 -9.87 15.98
CA GLY A 349 -10.73 -9.78 16.72
C GLY A 349 -9.60 -10.62 16.11
N HIS A 350 -9.68 -10.99 14.83
CA HIS A 350 -8.70 -11.81 14.11
C HIS A 350 -7.57 -10.99 13.45
N GLN A 351 -7.65 -9.66 13.48
CA GLN A 351 -6.59 -8.76 13.02
C GLN A 351 -5.38 -8.75 13.97
N HIS A 352 -4.22 -8.35 13.45
CA HIS A 352 -3.01 -8.09 14.23
C HIS A 352 -3.29 -7.03 15.30
N GLN A 353 -2.92 -7.30 16.55
CA GLN A 353 -3.22 -6.46 17.70
C GLN A 353 -2.11 -5.43 17.99
N ILE A 354 -1.91 -4.52 17.05
CA ILE A 354 -0.88 -3.46 17.10
C ILE A 354 -1.53 -2.06 17.19
N PRO A 355 -0.81 -1.01 17.62
CA PRO A 355 -1.35 0.36 17.61
C PRO A 355 -1.84 0.80 16.22
N LEU A 356 -3.03 1.40 16.18
CA LEU A 356 -3.68 1.91 14.95
C LEU A 356 -4.01 3.40 15.07
N LEU A 357 -3.58 4.19 14.09
CA LEU A 357 -4.08 5.54 13.81
C LEU A 357 -4.88 5.49 12.51
N ILE A 358 -6.15 5.89 12.57
CA ILE A 358 -7.08 5.83 11.42
C ILE A 358 -7.87 7.13 11.30
N GLY A 359 -8.21 7.57 10.09
CA GLY A 359 -9.03 8.76 9.93
C GLY A 359 -9.47 9.02 8.50
N THR A 360 -10.22 10.09 8.31
CA THR A 360 -10.78 10.52 7.02
C THR A 360 -10.76 12.04 6.90
N ASN A 361 -11.09 12.57 5.72
CA ASN A 361 -11.27 14.01 5.52
C ASN A 361 -12.75 14.40 5.60
N SER A 362 -13.06 15.69 5.76
CA SER A 362 -14.44 16.17 5.93
C SER A 362 -15.25 16.23 4.62
N ASP A 363 -14.63 16.47 3.47
CA ASP A 363 -15.26 16.53 2.13
C ASP A 363 -14.60 15.53 1.16
N GLU A 364 -14.53 14.26 1.58
CA GLU A 364 -14.23 13.11 0.71
C GLU A 364 -15.15 13.07 -0.53
N ALA A 365 -16.33 13.70 -0.39
CA ALA A 365 -17.41 13.76 -1.35
C ALA A 365 -17.04 14.46 -2.67
N SER A 366 -15.98 15.28 -2.68
CA SER A 366 -15.35 15.80 -3.91
C SER A 366 -14.97 14.72 -4.93
N PHE A 367 -14.61 13.51 -4.47
CA PHE A 367 -14.38 12.33 -5.33
C PHE A 367 -15.64 11.91 -6.10
N GLY A 368 -16.80 11.96 -5.44
CA GLY A 368 -18.10 11.59 -6.01
C GLY A 368 -18.78 12.67 -6.85
N LYS A 369 -18.43 13.96 -6.65
CA LYS A 369 -19.06 15.12 -7.34
C LYS A 369 -18.94 15.05 -8.88
N PHE A 370 -18.02 14.25 -9.42
CA PHE A 370 -17.84 13.98 -10.86
C PHE A 370 -18.70 12.82 -11.43
N LEU A 371 -19.14 11.88 -10.60
CA LEU A 371 -19.73 10.62 -11.06
C LEU A 371 -21.25 10.68 -11.37
N PHE A 372 -22.00 11.65 -10.80
CA PHE A 372 -23.47 11.66 -10.90
C PHE A 372 -24.06 13.05 -11.22
N GLN A 373 -24.25 13.35 -12.51
CA GLN A 373 -24.76 14.65 -13.00
C GLN A 373 -26.28 14.73 -13.23
N ARG A 374 -27.10 13.75 -12.83
CA ARG A 374 -28.55 13.78 -13.12
C ARG A 374 -29.42 14.03 -11.88
N GLN A 375 -30.17 15.13 -11.93
CA GLN A 375 -30.87 15.77 -10.81
C GLN A 375 -32.12 15.00 -10.32
N SER A 376 -32.72 14.11 -11.14
CA SER A 376 -34.05 13.52 -10.91
C SER A 376 -34.07 12.09 -10.34
N SER A 377 -32.95 11.57 -9.83
CA SER A 377 -32.92 10.20 -9.28
C SER A 377 -31.89 9.94 -8.17
N ARG A 378 -31.42 10.94 -7.41
CA ARG A 378 -30.35 10.76 -6.39
C ARG A 378 -30.74 9.81 -5.26
N GLU A 379 -31.91 9.99 -4.66
CA GLU A 379 -32.46 9.05 -3.67
C GLU A 379 -32.52 7.62 -4.21
N ARG A 380 -33.12 7.44 -5.40
CA ARG A 380 -33.17 6.12 -6.06
C ARG A 380 -31.78 5.57 -6.38
N ALA A 381 -30.81 6.42 -6.68
CA ALA A 381 -29.43 6.02 -6.92
C ALA A 381 -28.75 5.60 -5.62
N ALA A 382 -28.94 6.34 -4.52
CA ALA A 382 -28.42 6.01 -3.20
C ALA A 382 -29.01 4.67 -2.70
N LEU A 383 -30.32 4.50 -2.82
CA LEU A 383 -30.99 3.23 -2.50
C LEU A 383 -30.46 2.08 -3.36
N ARG A 384 -30.34 2.26 -4.68
CA ARG A 384 -29.79 1.21 -5.58
C ARG A 384 -28.37 0.82 -5.19
N LEU A 385 -27.57 1.83 -4.85
CA LEU A 385 -26.17 1.68 -4.52
C LEU A 385 -26.02 0.86 -3.23
N LEU A 386 -26.72 1.24 -2.16
CA LEU A 386 -26.65 0.54 -0.88
C LEU A 386 -27.39 -0.81 -0.88
N ALA A 387 -28.53 -0.90 -1.57
CA ALA A 387 -29.28 -2.15 -1.67
C ALA A 387 -28.50 -3.26 -2.39
N SER A 388 -27.41 -2.93 -3.08
CA SER A 388 -26.53 -3.95 -3.69
C SER A 388 -25.81 -4.81 -2.65
N PHE A 389 -25.66 -4.31 -1.41
CA PHE A 389 -25.10 -5.04 -0.28
C PHE A 389 -26.17 -5.41 0.74
N ASP A 390 -27.01 -4.45 1.13
CA ASP A 390 -28.03 -4.65 2.16
C ASP A 390 -29.32 -3.90 1.80
N PRO A 391 -30.25 -4.56 1.09
CA PRO A 391 -31.52 -3.95 0.69
C PRO A 391 -32.44 -3.64 1.89
N GLN A 392 -32.27 -4.31 3.03
CA GLN A 392 -33.13 -4.16 4.20
C GLN A 392 -32.81 -2.86 4.96
N HIS A 393 -31.53 -2.58 5.19
CA HIS A 393 -31.11 -1.41 5.97
C HIS A 393 -30.74 -0.19 5.10
N ALA A 394 -30.64 -0.33 3.78
CA ALA A 394 -30.38 0.79 2.87
C ALA A 394 -31.33 2.00 3.07
N PRO A 395 -32.67 1.84 3.27
CA PRO A 395 -33.55 2.98 3.50
C PRO A 395 -33.23 3.77 4.77
N GLU A 396 -32.81 3.09 5.84
CA GLU A 396 -32.44 3.72 7.12
C GLU A 396 -31.20 4.58 6.96
N VAL A 397 -30.16 4.05 6.28
CA VAL A 397 -28.97 4.82 5.95
C VAL A 397 -29.33 6.01 5.09
N VAL A 398 -30.09 5.84 4.00
CA VAL A 398 -30.48 6.96 3.12
C VAL A 398 -31.27 8.03 3.87
N ALA A 399 -32.14 7.64 4.82
CA ALA A 399 -32.89 8.58 5.65
C ALA A 399 -31.98 9.43 6.57
N ALA A 400 -30.87 8.87 7.07
CA ALA A 400 -29.90 9.60 7.89
C ALA A 400 -29.14 10.72 7.11
N TYR A 401 -29.29 10.75 5.78
CA TYR A 401 -28.77 11.80 4.90
C TYR A 401 -29.92 12.58 4.23
N ASP A 402 -31.02 12.82 4.93
CA ASP A 402 -32.17 13.58 4.42
C ASP A 402 -32.72 13.03 3.08
N GLY A 403 -32.71 11.70 2.96
CA GLY A 403 -33.12 10.99 1.73
C GLY A 403 -32.10 11.06 0.59
N ALA A 404 -30.92 11.63 0.83
CA ALA A 404 -29.90 11.92 -0.17
C ALA A 404 -30.46 12.71 -1.38
N VAL A 405 -31.44 13.59 -1.12
CA VAL A 405 -32.15 14.34 -2.17
C VAL A 405 -31.29 15.51 -2.66
N ALA A 406 -30.58 16.20 -1.76
CA ALA A 406 -29.64 17.24 -2.14
C ALA A 406 -28.34 16.66 -2.71
N ARG A 407 -27.55 17.50 -3.39
CA ARG A 407 -26.33 17.04 -4.08
C ARG A 407 -25.26 16.76 -3.04
N GLU A 408 -25.21 17.63 -2.05
CA GLU A 408 -24.32 17.56 -0.90
C GLU A 408 -24.62 16.31 -0.07
N ASP A 409 -25.88 16.07 0.31
CA ASP A 409 -26.27 14.88 1.06
C ASP A 409 -25.93 13.57 0.34
N PHE A 410 -26.21 13.49 -0.96
CA PHE A 410 -25.84 12.32 -1.78
C PHE A 410 -24.32 12.12 -1.83
N ALA A 411 -23.56 13.21 -1.96
CA ALA A 411 -22.11 13.13 -2.02
C ALA A 411 -21.51 12.76 -0.65
N HIS A 412 -22.07 13.27 0.46
CA HIS A 412 -21.75 12.85 1.82
C HIS A 412 -22.09 11.38 2.07
N LEU A 413 -23.24 10.89 1.61
CA LEU A 413 -23.60 9.48 1.72
C LEU A 413 -22.58 8.60 1.01
N LEU A 414 -22.19 8.96 -0.22
CA LEU A 414 -21.21 8.21 -0.99
C LEU A 414 -19.81 8.22 -0.34
N ALA A 415 -19.38 9.38 0.14
CA ALA A 415 -18.14 9.54 0.89
C ALA A 415 -18.13 8.67 2.16
N ASP A 416 -19.20 8.74 2.94
CA ASP A 416 -19.29 8.01 4.19
C ASP A 416 -19.40 6.50 3.95
N ALA A 417 -20.11 6.07 2.90
CA ALA A 417 -20.19 4.67 2.51
C ALA A 417 -18.83 4.07 2.15
N LEU A 418 -17.96 4.87 1.51
CA LEU A 418 -16.65 4.43 1.07
C LEU A 418 -15.62 4.54 2.20
N PHE A 419 -15.56 5.67 2.90
CA PHE A 419 -14.43 6.01 3.77
C PHE A 419 -14.82 6.04 5.25
N TRP A 420 -15.75 6.92 5.64
CA TRP A 420 -15.98 7.21 7.06
C TRP A 420 -16.68 6.07 7.81
N ALA A 421 -17.77 5.51 7.26
CA ALA A 421 -18.52 4.45 7.94
C ALA A 421 -17.68 3.17 8.12
N PRO A 422 -16.96 2.65 7.09
CA PRO A 422 -16.04 1.55 7.29
C PRO A 422 -14.91 1.87 8.29
N SER A 423 -14.35 3.09 8.25
CA SER A 423 -13.28 3.50 9.18
C SER A 423 -13.74 3.54 10.64
N THR A 424 -14.93 4.08 10.91
CA THR A 424 -15.49 4.09 12.27
C THR A 424 -15.78 2.70 12.80
N ARG A 425 -16.25 1.77 11.94
CA ARG A 425 -16.45 0.36 12.29
C ARG A 425 -15.13 -0.31 12.68
N ILE A 426 -14.10 -0.17 11.83
CA ILE A 426 -12.76 -0.68 12.10
C ILE A 426 -12.21 -0.11 13.41
N ALA A 427 -12.27 1.21 13.60
CA ALA A 427 -11.78 1.86 14.82
C ALA A 427 -12.52 1.36 16.08
N THR A 428 -13.84 1.21 15.99
CA THR A 428 -14.67 0.72 17.09
C THR A 428 -14.37 -0.74 17.44
N ALA A 429 -14.16 -1.59 16.43
CA ALA A 429 -13.83 -2.99 16.63
C ALA A 429 -12.40 -3.15 17.18
N HIS A 430 -11.43 -2.48 16.57
CA HIS A 430 -10.02 -2.55 16.95
C HIS A 430 -9.76 -2.03 18.37
N ALA A 431 -10.45 -0.94 18.77
CA ALA A 431 -10.32 -0.36 20.10
C ALA A 431 -10.69 -1.32 21.26
N LYS A 432 -11.36 -2.44 20.96
CA LYS A 432 -11.66 -3.49 21.95
C LYS A 432 -10.44 -4.35 22.30
N VAL A 433 -9.46 -4.44 21.39
CA VAL A 433 -8.33 -5.38 21.53
C VAL A 433 -6.97 -4.69 21.50
N ALA A 434 -6.85 -3.49 20.92
CA ALA A 434 -5.58 -2.77 20.81
C ALA A 434 -5.75 -1.23 20.84
N PRO A 435 -4.68 -0.47 21.18
CA PRO A 435 -4.71 0.99 21.20
C PRO A 435 -5.07 1.58 19.82
N THR A 436 -6.11 2.41 19.79
CA THR A 436 -6.63 3.01 18.57
C THR A 436 -6.79 4.53 18.75
N TRP A 437 -6.49 5.30 17.72
CA TRP A 437 -6.73 6.74 17.66
C TRP A 437 -7.43 7.09 16.35
N MET A 438 -8.42 7.98 16.43
CA MET A 438 -9.18 8.43 15.27
C MET A 438 -8.96 9.91 15.02
N TYR A 439 -8.83 10.30 13.74
CA TYR A 439 -8.82 11.71 13.33
C TYR A 439 -9.86 12.00 12.22
N ARG A 440 -10.19 13.29 12.08
CA ARG A 440 -10.84 13.86 10.90
C ARG A 440 -10.07 15.09 10.46
N PHE A 441 -9.71 15.19 9.18
CA PHE A 441 -9.05 16.37 8.63
C PHE A 441 -10.10 17.30 8.00
N ASP A 442 -10.24 18.50 8.54
CA ASP A 442 -11.30 19.47 8.22
C ASP A 442 -10.76 20.73 7.55
N PHE A 443 -9.44 20.95 7.60
CA PHE A 443 -8.84 22.17 7.10
C PHE A 443 -9.09 22.38 5.60
N ALA A 444 -9.64 23.56 5.27
CA ALA A 444 -9.79 24.04 3.91
C ALA A 444 -9.39 25.52 3.84
N SER A 445 -8.64 25.88 2.78
CA SER A 445 -8.22 27.25 2.53
C SER A 445 -9.42 28.19 2.31
N ALA A 446 -9.21 29.49 2.50
CA ALA A 446 -10.25 30.49 2.24
C ALA A 446 -10.82 30.42 0.81
N VAL A 447 -9.97 30.07 -0.17
CA VAL A 447 -10.40 29.89 -1.57
C VAL A 447 -11.28 28.67 -1.74
N LEU A 448 -10.94 27.54 -1.11
CA LEU A 448 -11.76 26.33 -1.16
C LEU A 448 -13.11 26.55 -0.48
N LYS A 449 -13.11 27.16 0.71
CA LYS A 449 -14.33 27.54 1.42
C LYS A 449 -15.22 28.46 0.56
N TRP A 450 -14.64 29.44 -0.13
CA TRP A 450 -15.36 30.31 -1.07
C TRP A 450 -15.98 29.54 -2.25
N LEU A 451 -15.33 28.48 -2.73
CA LEU A 451 -15.83 27.58 -3.77
C LEU A 451 -16.84 26.53 -3.26
N GLY A 452 -17.17 26.53 -1.97
CA GLY A 452 -18.03 25.51 -1.36
C GLY A 452 -17.38 24.12 -1.29
N LEU A 453 -16.05 24.07 -1.18
CA LEU A 453 -15.26 22.86 -1.04
C LEU A 453 -14.66 22.80 0.37
N GLY A 454 -14.76 21.64 1.01
CA GLY A 454 -14.09 21.35 2.28
C GLY A 454 -12.71 20.71 2.07
N ALA A 455 -12.26 19.95 3.06
CA ALA A 455 -11.05 19.16 2.96
C ALA A 455 -11.29 17.92 2.07
N MET A 456 -10.77 17.97 0.86
CA MET A 456 -10.93 16.91 -0.15
C MET A 456 -10.05 15.69 0.13
N HIS A 457 -10.37 14.58 -0.53
CA HIS A 457 -9.59 13.34 -0.46
C HIS A 457 -8.09 13.59 -0.70
N SER A 458 -7.24 12.97 0.13
CA SER A 458 -5.77 13.05 0.11
C SER A 458 -5.15 14.43 0.43
N MET A 459 -5.94 15.44 0.82
CA MET A 459 -5.40 16.78 1.11
C MET A 459 -4.48 16.83 2.31
N GLU A 460 -4.70 15.97 3.30
CA GLU A 460 -3.92 15.91 4.53
C GLU A 460 -2.48 15.42 4.29
N LEU A 461 -2.21 14.76 3.15
CA LEU A 461 -0.86 14.34 2.76
C LEU A 461 0.11 15.51 2.66
N GLY A 462 -0.36 16.71 2.26
CA GLY A 462 0.49 17.91 2.22
C GLY A 462 1.05 18.27 3.60
N ASN A 463 0.24 18.12 4.65
CA ASN A 463 0.63 18.37 6.02
C ASN A 463 1.47 17.23 6.60
N VAL A 464 1.12 15.98 6.30
CA VAL A 464 1.88 14.82 6.80
C VAL A 464 3.28 14.77 6.19
N PHE A 465 3.40 14.95 4.87
CA PHE A 465 4.68 14.92 4.18
C PHE A 465 5.47 16.23 4.27
N GLY A 466 4.84 17.36 4.63
CA GLY A 466 5.53 18.63 4.82
C GLY A 466 5.98 19.33 3.52
N ASP A 467 5.53 18.87 2.34
CA ASP A 467 5.72 19.59 1.08
C ASP A 467 4.40 20.16 0.53
N PRO A 468 4.02 21.38 0.94
CA PRO A 468 2.78 22.00 0.51
C PRO A 468 2.75 22.40 -0.97
N TYR A 469 3.84 22.25 -1.74
CA TYR A 469 3.89 22.59 -3.17
C TYR A 469 4.07 21.39 -4.10
N SER A 470 4.03 20.17 -3.55
CA SER A 470 4.24 18.93 -4.31
C SER A 470 3.05 18.53 -5.20
N SER A 471 1.94 19.28 -5.18
CA SER A 471 0.76 19.06 -6.01
C SER A 471 0.50 20.22 -6.98
N ARG A 472 -0.10 19.95 -8.14
CA ARG A 472 -0.61 21.03 -9.03
C ARG A 472 -1.75 21.82 -8.38
N ALA A 473 -2.44 21.25 -7.40
CA ALA A 473 -3.50 21.91 -6.63
C ALA A 473 -2.96 22.82 -5.51
N SER A 474 -1.65 22.85 -5.27
CA SER A 474 -1.01 23.60 -4.17
C SER A 474 -1.32 25.09 -4.17
N PHE A 475 -1.61 25.67 -5.35
CA PHE A 475 -2.06 27.05 -5.44
C PHE A 475 -3.42 27.27 -4.72
N LEU A 476 -4.36 26.34 -4.87
CA LEU A 476 -5.69 26.43 -4.26
C LEU A 476 -5.64 26.16 -2.75
N THR A 477 -4.74 25.30 -2.30
CA THR A 477 -4.64 24.90 -0.89
C THR A 477 -3.87 25.91 -0.03
N ASN A 478 -2.92 26.67 -0.60
CA ASN A 478 -2.01 27.52 0.19
C ASN A 478 -2.34 29.02 0.12
N TRP A 479 -3.13 29.47 -0.87
CA TRP A 479 -3.39 30.89 -1.04
C TRP A 479 -4.24 31.46 0.10
N GLY A 480 -3.72 32.48 0.78
CA GLY A 480 -4.41 33.18 1.86
C GLY A 480 -4.45 32.46 3.22
N SER A 481 -3.77 31.31 3.38
CA SER A 481 -3.82 30.49 4.61
C SER A 481 -2.48 29.83 4.96
N ARG A 482 -1.37 30.42 4.48
CA ARG A 482 -0.04 29.80 4.59
C ARG A 482 0.44 29.60 6.04
N ALA A 483 0.23 30.57 6.93
CA ALA A 483 0.66 30.46 8.31
C ALA A 483 -0.11 29.36 9.06
N GLU A 484 -1.43 29.29 8.86
CA GLU A 484 -2.30 28.24 9.41
C GLU A 484 -1.86 26.86 8.89
N MET A 485 -1.54 26.75 7.59
CA MET A 485 -1.02 25.51 7.01
C MET A 485 0.33 25.08 7.59
N GLU A 486 1.24 26.01 7.85
CA GLU A 486 2.55 25.73 8.46
C GLU A 486 2.39 25.25 9.92
N GLU A 487 1.51 25.89 10.70
CA GLU A 487 1.20 25.48 12.08
C GLU A 487 0.47 24.13 12.16
N LEU A 488 -0.51 23.91 11.28
CA LEU A 488 -1.20 22.64 11.17
C LEU A 488 -0.26 21.51 10.75
N THR A 489 0.64 21.78 9.79
CA THR A 489 1.69 20.84 9.38
C THR A 489 2.56 20.45 10.58
N ALA A 490 3.05 21.41 11.37
CA ALA A 490 3.85 21.12 12.55
C ALA A 490 3.09 20.26 13.57
N THR A 491 1.82 20.60 13.83
CA THR A 491 0.96 19.88 14.78
C THR A 491 0.72 18.43 14.34
N MET A 492 0.34 18.22 13.07
CA MET A 492 0.13 16.88 12.53
C MET A 492 1.42 16.07 12.56
N GLN A 493 2.54 16.64 12.12
CA GLN A 493 3.82 15.94 12.11
C GLN A 493 4.32 15.59 13.51
N GLN A 494 4.03 16.41 14.51
CA GLN A 494 4.32 16.08 15.91
C GLN A 494 3.55 14.82 16.35
N HIS A 495 2.23 14.77 16.09
CA HIS A 495 1.43 13.60 16.45
C HIS A 495 1.84 12.33 15.69
N TRP A 496 2.12 12.45 14.38
CA TRP A 496 2.60 11.33 13.55
C TRP A 496 3.96 10.84 14.03
N SER A 497 4.91 11.74 14.28
CA SER A 497 6.23 11.39 14.81
C SER A 497 6.11 10.68 16.16
N ALA A 498 5.36 11.24 17.11
CA ALA A 498 5.10 10.61 18.40
C ALA A 498 4.52 9.19 18.24
N PHE A 499 3.58 9.01 17.30
CA PHE A 499 3.00 7.70 17.02
C PHE A 499 4.01 6.72 16.43
N ILE A 500 4.79 7.13 15.43
CA ILE A 500 5.78 6.27 14.76
C ILE A 500 6.86 5.80 15.75
N HIS A 501 7.36 6.70 16.59
CA HIS A 501 8.38 6.38 17.59
C HIS A 501 7.79 5.60 18.78
N GLY A 502 6.67 6.07 19.33
CA GLY A 502 6.15 5.63 20.63
C GLY A 502 4.93 4.72 20.60
N GLY A 503 4.30 4.49 19.44
CA GLY A 503 3.04 3.73 19.33
C GLY A 503 1.82 4.46 19.87
N ARG A 504 1.92 5.79 20.07
CA ARG A 504 0.84 6.68 20.51
C ARG A 504 1.12 8.11 20.06
N PRO A 505 0.12 8.90 19.65
CA PRO A 505 0.28 10.33 19.45
C PRO A 505 0.55 11.04 20.80
N GLU A 506 0.74 12.35 20.76
CA GLU A 506 0.86 13.19 21.95
C GLU A 506 -0.29 13.00 22.95
N MET A 507 0.01 13.27 24.23
CA MET A 507 -0.92 13.08 25.36
C MET A 507 -2.22 13.89 25.24
N SER A 508 -2.22 14.97 24.45
CA SER A 508 -3.40 15.78 24.15
C SER A 508 -4.45 15.06 23.29
N TRP A 509 -4.09 13.94 22.64
CA TRP A 509 -4.97 13.15 21.80
C TRP A 509 -5.42 11.86 22.52
N PRO A 510 -6.65 11.83 23.07
CA PRO A 510 -7.18 10.68 23.78
C PRO A 510 -7.32 9.46 22.86
N ARG A 511 -7.24 8.26 23.45
CA ARG A 511 -7.53 7.01 22.73
C ARG A 511 -8.99 7.00 22.26
N TYR A 512 -9.20 6.47 21.06
CA TYR A 512 -10.53 6.13 20.58
C TYR A 512 -11.08 4.96 21.41
N GLY A 513 -12.36 5.02 21.76
CA GLY A 513 -13.03 4.00 22.56
C GLY A 513 -14.53 3.98 22.28
N SER A 514 -15.17 2.85 22.57
CA SER A 514 -16.57 2.60 22.21
C SER A 514 -17.57 3.58 22.81
N THR A 515 -17.25 4.24 23.94
CA THR A 515 -18.12 5.21 24.60
C THR A 515 -17.78 6.66 24.25
N GLN A 516 -16.54 7.08 24.51
CA GLN A 516 -16.13 8.48 24.31
C GLN A 516 -15.92 8.83 22.83
N ARG A 517 -15.55 7.85 21.98
CA ARG A 517 -15.30 8.02 20.55
C ARG A 517 -14.58 9.33 20.24
N ALA A 518 -13.48 9.58 20.96
CA ALA A 518 -12.72 10.81 20.87
C ALA A 518 -11.97 10.85 19.52
N THR A 519 -12.27 11.89 18.72
CA THR A 519 -11.69 12.08 17.39
C THR A 519 -10.93 13.40 17.39
N MET A 520 -9.66 13.38 16.98
CA MET A 520 -8.89 14.61 16.74
C MET A 520 -9.35 15.24 15.44
N ILE A 521 -9.82 16.48 15.50
CA ILE A 521 -10.19 17.27 14.35
C ILE A 521 -9.02 18.19 14.00
N PHE A 522 -8.50 18.04 12.78
CA PHE A 522 -7.45 18.88 12.22
C PHE A 522 -8.08 19.95 11.32
N ASP A 523 -8.42 21.11 11.89
CA ASP A 523 -8.75 22.35 11.17
C ASP A 523 -7.61 23.37 11.36
N ALA A 524 -7.85 24.67 11.22
CA ALA A 524 -6.86 25.72 11.48
C ALA A 524 -6.27 25.62 12.91
N GLU A 525 -7.11 25.28 13.88
CA GLU A 525 -6.71 24.85 15.22
C GLU A 525 -7.18 23.40 15.44
N ALA A 526 -6.33 22.55 16.02
CA ALA A 526 -6.68 21.17 16.31
C ALA A 526 -7.48 21.05 17.61
N TYR A 527 -8.56 20.26 17.61
CA TYR A 527 -9.41 20.06 18.78
C TYR A 527 -9.99 18.64 18.85
N ILE A 528 -10.51 18.23 20.02
CA ILE A 528 -11.17 16.94 20.20
C ILE A 528 -12.67 17.09 20.05
N GLU A 529 -13.27 16.29 19.16
CA GLU A 529 -14.72 16.10 19.05
C GLU A 529 -15.08 14.69 19.56
N HIS A 530 -16.15 14.59 20.35
CA HIS A 530 -16.64 13.31 20.88
C HIS A 530 -17.85 12.83 20.09
N ALA A 531 -17.78 11.59 19.60
CA ALA A 531 -18.85 10.95 18.83
C ALA A 531 -19.39 11.81 17.66
N PRO A 532 -18.50 12.29 16.76
CA PRO A 532 -18.93 13.03 15.57
C PRO A 532 -19.93 12.22 14.75
N HIS A 533 -20.97 12.88 14.23
CA HIS A 533 -21.94 12.31 13.30
C HIS A 533 -22.71 11.09 13.86
N GLU A 534 -23.02 11.09 15.16
CA GLU A 534 -23.61 9.95 15.88
C GLU A 534 -24.85 9.33 15.21
N LEU A 535 -25.78 10.15 14.70
CA LEU A 535 -26.99 9.65 14.03
C LEU A 535 -26.67 8.88 12.74
N LYS A 536 -25.73 9.39 11.93
CA LYS A 536 -25.26 8.69 10.73
C LYS A 536 -24.56 7.39 11.11
N ARG A 537 -23.70 7.44 12.13
CA ARG A 537 -22.97 6.26 12.64
C ARG A 537 -23.94 5.14 13.04
N GLN A 538 -24.98 5.46 13.79
CA GLN A 538 -26.02 4.51 14.22
C GLN A 538 -26.73 3.88 13.02
N ALA A 539 -27.12 4.67 12.02
CA ALA A 539 -27.73 4.14 10.80
C ALA A 539 -26.77 3.17 10.06
N TRP A 540 -25.48 3.47 10.04
CA TRP A 540 -24.46 2.58 9.49
C TRP A 540 -24.19 1.36 10.36
N GLU A 541 -24.52 1.29 11.64
CA GLU A 541 -24.30 0.10 12.47
C GLU A 541 -25.16 -1.09 12.02
N GLY A 542 -26.40 -0.84 11.59
CA GLY A 542 -27.30 -1.88 11.10
C GLY A 542 -27.01 -2.37 9.68
N TYR A 543 -26.27 -1.59 8.89
CA TYR A 543 -26.08 -1.85 7.45
C TYR A 543 -24.96 -2.86 7.15
N HIS A 544 -25.26 -3.97 6.48
CA HIS A 544 -24.26 -5.00 6.15
C HIS A 544 -23.43 -4.64 4.90
N MET A 545 -22.12 -4.41 5.08
CA MET A 545 -21.19 -3.97 4.00
C MET A 545 -20.32 -5.09 3.42
N LEU A 546 -20.49 -6.33 3.87
CA LEU A 546 -19.52 -7.41 3.63
C LEU A 546 -19.76 -8.18 2.33
N GLU A 547 -21.02 -8.27 1.90
CA GLU A 547 -21.39 -9.12 0.78
C GLU A 547 -22.11 -8.33 -0.30
N TRP A 548 -21.41 -8.14 -1.41
CA TRP A 548 -22.01 -7.61 -2.60
C TRP A 548 -22.84 -8.66 -3.33
N GLY A 549 -24.02 -8.27 -3.81
CA GLY A 549 -24.89 -9.11 -4.62
C GLY A 549 -26.13 -9.62 -3.91
N SER A 550 -26.28 -9.35 -2.60
CA SER A 550 -27.49 -9.66 -1.81
C SER A 550 -28.75 -9.05 -2.43
N GLY A 551 -28.65 -7.83 -2.97
CA GLY A 551 -29.74 -7.19 -3.73
C GLY A 551 -29.86 -7.61 -5.20
N ARG A 552 -29.00 -8.53 -5.68
CA ARG A 552 -28.93 -9.00 -7.08
C ARG A 552 -28.75 -10.53 -7.17
N PRO A 553 -29.59 -11.34 -6.50
CA PRO A 553 -29.38 -12.79 -6.37
C PRO A 553 -29.37 -13.54 -7.71
N GLU A 554 -30.13 -13.07 -8.71
CA GLU A 554 -30.14 -13.64 -10.06
C GLU A 554 -28.76 -13.54 -10.74
N LEU A 555 -28.06 -12.41 -10.55
CA LEU A 555 -26.72 -12.21 -11.09
C LEU A 555 -25.73 -13.15 -10.41
N VAL A 556 -25.75 -13.22 -9.08
CA VAL A 556 -24.88 -14.12 -8.29
C VAL A 556 -25.10 -15.58 -8.71
N ARG A 557 -26.36 -16.01 -8.87
CA ARG A 557 -26.69 -17.34 -9.39
C ARG A 557 -26.17 -17.58 -10.80
N SER A 558 -26.24 -16.60 -11.69
CA SER A 558 -25.70 -16.71 -13.06
C SER A 558 -24.16 -16.87 -13.10
N LEU A 559 -23.48 -16.46 -12.03
CA LEU A 559 -22.03 -16.62 -11.87
C LEU A 559 -21.65 -17.99 -11.28
N GLY A 560 -22.64 -18.79 -10.84
CA GLY A 560 -22.47 -20.10 -10.24
C GLY A 560 -22.35 -20.10 -8.72
N PHE A 561 -22.70 -18.99 -8.07
CA PHE A 561 -22.67 -18.85 -6.61
C PHE A 561 -24.08 -18.86 -6.04
N GLN A 562 -24.23 -19.37 -4.82
CA GLN A 562 -25.46 -19.18 -4.06
C GLN A 562 -25.38 -17.82 -3.36
N PRO A 563 -26.39 -16.94 -3.47
CA PRO A 563 -26.49 -15.78 -2.60
C PRO A 563 -26.50 -16.28 -1.14
N SER A 564 -25.78 -15.62 -0.23
CA SER A 564 -25.96 -15.94 1.18
C SER A 564 -27.43 -15.71 1.58
N GLY A 565 -27.94 -16.62 2.40
CA GLY A 565 -29.35 -16.73 2.70
C GLY A 565 -29.91 -15.53 3.45
N TRP A 566 -31.04 -15.03 2.97
CA TRP A 566 -32.10 -14.52 3.84
C TRP A 566 -33.14 -15.65 3.93
N GLU A 567 -32.84 -16.70 4.69
CA GLU A 567 -33.86 -17.63 5.23
C GLU A 567 -34.21 -17.24 6.66
#